data_AF-A0A8E6EVL7-F1
#
_entry.id   AF-A0A8E6EVL7-F1
#
_cell.length_a   1.000
_cell.length_b   1.000
_cell.length_c   1.000
_cell.angle_alpha   90.00
_cell.angle_beta   90.00
_cell.angle_gamma   90.00
#
_symmetry.space_group_name_H-M   'P 1'
#
loop_
_entity.id
_entity.type
_entity.pdbx_description
1 polymer ?
#
loop_
_entity_poly.entity_id
_entity_poly.type
_entity_poly.pdbx_seq_one_letter_code
_entity_poly.pdbx_strand_id
1 'polypeptide(L)'
;MKYCKLIAMLALLLGAGTARSQGAPLPVGLKDVPPDSIYFFHADVKSILKSPLVQEVRKGLGDQLQQAMEAAKAQGIDIEKLSTVTFSSPNFTLIASNAENNQFLLTLQFQEAYDKSKLFVDQRAGEEKDNAIPLKSDMLLRLVDSKTVQLTNKKMAAQKDKGKPANSETDSLADFIQESQKHQLCMAINLSGLPDEIRKNPAEELRPFLPIFNAQNLGIFADATQGLKVNLKFHCENADKAETVKGSLNLAGKIASKQIELVQNSKSRDLEPLLPALKIIKKGIDEAKIQELKNEVSALVEFQSDIPLGSYLKGLSGKMLGNSSRTIAVNNLKQIALAMHNYASVYDGFPPGAICDRKGKKLLSWRVAILPYVDQTALYAEFKLDEPWDSEHNKKLIAKMPRVYRHPSDDPKTTKTRYKIFTGNGACFDVVKATKFQEITDGTSNTLMCVTAAEPVEWTKPDDIEYDKKVDVLKLLFWEDGSTPISLCDGSVRSVSTKLKLDTLHLLIQKADGQVIGPIE
;
A
#
# COMPACT_ATOMS: atom_id res chain seq x y z
N MET A 1 -42.78 46.25 -10.91
CA MET A 1 -43.40 44.94 -10.59
C MET A 1 -43.65 44.22 -11.91
N LYS A 2 -43.09 43.07 -12.27
CA LYS A 2 -42.32 42.04 -11.57
C LYS A 2 -41.57 41.22 -12.66
N TYR A 3 -40.25 41.07 -12.49
CA TYR A 3 -39.34 40.03 -13.05
C TYR A 3 -39.19 39.84 -14.58
N CYS A 4 -38.02 40.22 -15.13
CA CYS A 4 -37.10 39.37 -15.92
C CYS A 4 -35.84 40.13 -16.39
N LYS A 5 -35.24 40.85 -15.43
CA LYS A 5 -33.99 41.60 -15.50
C LYS A 5 -32.77 40.79 -15.00
N LEU A 6 -32.85 39.45 -14.96
CA LEU A 6 -31.84 38.60 -14.28
C LEU A 6 -31.13 37.60 -15.20
N ILE A 7 -31.76 37.14 -16.29
CA ILE A 7 -31.18 36.08 -17.11
C ILE A 7 -30.32 36.65 -18.26
N ALA A 8 -30.63 37.86 -18.73
CA ALA A 8 -29.82 38.61 -19.69
C ALA A 8 -28.45 39.09 -19.14
N MET A 9 -28.14 38.85 -17.86
CA MET A 9 -26.93 39.39 -17.22
C MET A 9 -25.91 38.31 -16.81
N LEU A 10 -26.24 37.02 -16.90
CA LEU A 10 -25.34 35.92 -16.48
C LEU A 10 -24.63 35.19 -17.63
N ALA A 11 -25.14 35.26 -18.86
CA ALA A 11 -24.52 34.62 -20.02
C ALA A 11 -23.36 35.43 -20.65
N LEU A 12 -23.09 36.67 -20.19
CA LEU A 12 -22.16 37.60 -20.85
C LEU A 12 -21.05 38.14 -19.95
N LEU A 13 -20.87 37.60 -18.74
CA LEU A 13 -19.75 37.94 -17.85
C LEU A 13 -18.76 36.77 -17.68
N LEU A 14 -18.25 36.31 -18.83
CA LEU A 14 -16.92 35.75 -19.08
C LEU A 14 -16.86 34.27 -19.49
N GLY A 15 -16.88 34.04 -20.81
CA GLY A 15 -15.99 33.06 -21.43
C GLY A 15 -14.80 33.81 -22.05
N ALA A 16 -13.57 33.36 -21.78
CA ALA A 16 -12.36 33.55 -22.60
C ALA A 16 -11.13 33.12 -21.78
N GLY A 17 -10.37 32.14 -22.29
CA GLY A 17 -9.04 31.75 -21.80
C GLY A 17 -9.03 31.13 -20.40
N THR A 18 -8.27 30.07 -20.19
CA THR A 18 -7.82 29.72 -18.84
C THR A 18 -6.77 30.73 -18.40
N ALA A 19 -7.16 32.00 -18.26
CA ALA A 19 -6.49 32.87 -17.32
C ALA A 19 -6.73 32.25 -15.95
N ARG A 20 -5.64 31.83 -15.27
CA ARG A 20 -5.65 31.36 -13.87
C ARG A 20 -6.66 32.18 -13.08
N SER A 21 -7.83 31.59 -12.77
CA SER A 21 -8.81 32.27 -11.95
C SER A 21 -8.12 32.51 -10.61
N GLN A 22 -7.97 33.77 -10.21
CA GLN A 22 -7.74 34.10 -8.82
C GLN A 22 -9.02 33.68 -8.08
N GLY A 23 -9.09 32.41 -7.70
CA GLY A 23 -10.24 31.79 -7.04
C GLY A 23 -10.47 32.40 -5.66
N ALA A 24 -11.65 32.13 -5.09
CA ALA A 24 -11.91 32.42 -3.69
C ALA A 24 -10.76 31.87 -2.81
N PRO A 25 -10.35 32.59 -1.74
CA PRO A 25 -9.23 32.17 -0.91
C PRO A 25 -9.40 30.73 -0.43
N LEU A 26 -8.33 29.92 -0.54
CA LEU A 26 -8.36 28.55 -0.03
C LEU A 26 -8.68 28.54 1.47
N PRO A 27 -9.57 27.65 1.94
CA PRO A 27 -9.84 27.49 3.36
C PRO A 27 -8.57 27.01 4.09
N VAL A 28 -8.53 27.20 5.42
CA VAL A 28 -7.35 26.87 6.24
C VAL A 28 -6.85 25.43 6.00
N GLY A 29 -7.75 24.47 5.81
CA GLY A 29 -7.41 23.07 5.53
C GLY A 29 -6.74 22.79 4.17
N LEU A 30 -6.72 23.77 3.26
CA LEU A 30 -6.14 23.67 1.91
C LEU A 30 -5.05 24.71 1.65
N LYS A 31 -5.00 25.80 2.42
CA LYS A 31 -4.13 26.95 2.18
C LYS A 31 -2.64 26.61 2.09
N ASP A 32 -2.21 25.58 2.81
CA ASP A 32 -0.81 25.18 2.92
C ASP A 32 -0.42 24.02 1.99
N VAL A 33 -1.35 23.55 1.16
CA VAL A 33 -1.09 22.49 0.19
C VAL A 33 -0.17 23.03 -0.90
N PRO A 34 1.02 22.43 -1.12
CA PRO A 34 1.89 22.85 -2.21
C PRO A 34 1.21 22.57 -3.55
N PRO A 35 1.08 23.57 -4.43
CA PRO A 35 0.48 23.36 -5.74
C PRO A 35 1.32 22.41 -6.60
N ASP A 36 2.65 22.36 -6.40
CA ASP A 36 3.59 21.44 -7.07
C ASP A 36 3.58 20.02 -6.50
N SER A 37 2.53 19.64 -5.76
CA SER A 37 2.43 18.29 -5.19
C SER A 37 2.34 17.20 -6.27
N ILE A 38 3.00 16.05 -6.07
CA ILE A 38 2.80 14.85 -6.89
C ILE A 38 1.45 14.21 -6.54
N TYR A 39 1.16 14.12 -5.25
CA TYR A 39 -0.09 13.54 -4.75
C TYR A 39 -0.86 14.57 -3.91
N PHE A 40 -2.17 14.61 -4.11
CA PHE A 40 -3.10 15.39 -3.33
C PHE A 40 -4.34 14.54 -3.03
N PHE A 41 -4.86 14.67 -1.81
CA PHE A 41 -6.08 14.05 -1.35
C PHE A 41 -6.81 15.03 -0.44
N HIS A 42 -8.11 15.19 -0.62
CA HIS A 42 -8.96 15.97 0.24
C HIS A 42 -10.30 15.28 0.45
N ALA A 43 -10.76 15.24 1.70
CA ALA A 43 -12.02 14.65 2.09
C ALA A 43 -12.79 15.58 3.03
N ASP A 44 -14.05 15.90 2.68
CA ASP A 44 -15.05 16.45 3.60
C ASP A 44 -15.62 15.30 4.44
N VAL A 45 -14.87 14.92 5.47
CA VAL A 45 -15.19 13.82 6.38
C VAL A 45 -16.59 14.00 6.98
N LYS A 46 -16.95 15.22 7.36
CA LYS A 46 -18.26 15.52 7.94
C LYS A 46 -19.41 15.19 6.99
N SER A 47 -19.26 15.50 5.70
CA SER A 47 -20.25 15.21 4.68
C SER A 47 -20.27 13.73 4.31
N ILE A 48 -19.08 13.12 4.14
CA ILE A 48 -18.90 11.69 3.83
C ILE A 48 -19.57 10.81 4.90
N LEU A 49 -19.32 11.05 6.19
CA LEU A 49 -19.86 10.22 7.27
C LEU A 49 -21.40 10.26 7.36
N LYS A 50 -22.04 11.28 6.79
CA LYS A 50 -23.50 11.41 6.72
C LYS A 50 -24.10 10.75 5.49
N SER A 51 -23.29 10.33 4.52
CA SER A 51 -23.77 9.65 3.33
C SER A 51 -24.43 8.30 3.69
N PRO A 52 -25.64 8.00 3.18
CA PRO A 52 -26.27 6.69 3.35
C PRO A 52 -25.37 5.53 2.90
N LEU A 53 -24.66 5.72 1.78
CA LEU A 53 -23.72 4.74 1.24
C LEU A 53 -22.62 4.42 2.23
N VAL A 54 -22.02 5.46 2.82
CA VAL A 54 -20.94 5.31 3.80
C VAL A 54 -21.45 4.64 5.06
N GLN A 55 -22.63 5.02 5.56
CA GLN A 55 -23.23 4.35 6.72
C GLN A 55 -23.45 2.85 6.47
N GLU A 56 -23.80 2.47 5.25
CA GLU A 56 -23.94 1.07 4.88
C GLU A 56 -22.60 0.33 4.80
N VAL A 57 -21.59 0.94 4.16
CA VAL A 57 -20.22 0.42 4.13
C VAL A 57 -19.68 0.22 5.55
N ARG A 58 -19.92 1.16 6.47
CA ARG A 58 -19.52 1.05 7.89
C ARG A 58 -20.16 -0.17 8.56
N LYS A 59 -21.43 -0.45 8.30
CA LYS A 59 -22.12 -1.67 8.81
C LYS A 59 -21.51 -2.96 8.24
N GLY A 60 -21.04 -2.93 6.98
CA GLY A 60 -20.43 -4.08 6.32
C GLY A 60 -19.00 -4.40 6.80
N LEU A 61 -18.21 -3.36 7.06
CA LEU A 61 -16.81 -3.50 7.51
C LEU A 61 -16.66 -3.88 8.99
N GLY A 62 -17.70 -3.66 9.82
CA GLY A 62 -17.78 -4.16 11.19
C GLY A 62 -16.55 -3.86 12.06
N ASP A 63 -16.00 -4.90 12.68
CA ASP A 63 -14.94 -4.83 13.71
C ASP A 63 -13.62 -4.23 13.21
N GLN A 64 -13.28 -4.37 11.92
CA GLN A 64 -12.01 -3.87 11.38
C GLN A 64 -11.97 -2.35 11.27
N LEU A 65 -13.08 -1.76 10.81
CA LEU A 65 -13.21 -0.31 10.80
C LEU A 65 -13.22 0.22 12.23
N GLN A 66 -13.90 -0.47 13.15
CA GLN A 66 -13.91 -0.14 14.57
C GLN A 66 -12.49 -0.14 15.16
N GLN A 67 -11.69 -1.16 14.86
CA GLN A 67 -10.30 -1.26 15.33
C GLN A 67 -9.41 -0.13 14.80
N ALA A 68 -9.57 0.24 13.52
CA ALA A 68 -8.86 1.38 12.94
C ALA A 68 -9.29 2.72 13.56
N MET A 69 -10.59 2.89 13.84
CA MET A 69 -11.12 4.05 14.54
C MET A 69 -10.60 4.14 15.98
N GLU A 70 -10.53 3.02 16.69
CA GLU A 70 -9.98 2.95 18.04
C GLU A 70 -8.48 3.27 18.07
N ALA A 71 -7.71 2.79 17.09
CA ALA A 71 -6.30 3.12 16.94
C ALA A 71 -6.09 4.64 16.69
N ALA A 72 -6.91 5.25 15.84
CA ALA A 72 -6.88 6.71 15.63
C ALA A 72 -7.25 7.47 16.92
N LYS A 73 -8.27 7.00 17.63
CA LYS A 73 -8.72 7.58 18.90
C LYS A 73 -7.66 7.49 20.00
N ALA A 74 -6.88 6.40 20.02
CA ALA A 74 -5.72 6.26 20.92
C ALA A 74 -4.62 7.31 20.64
N GLN A 75 -4.53 7.82 19.41
CA GLN A 75 -3.65 8.95 19.05
C GLN A 75 -4.32 10.33 19.29
N GLY A 76 -5.49 10.36 19.92
CA GLY A 76 -6.27 11.57 20.18
C GLY A 76 -7.12 12.04 19.00
N ILE A 77 -7.21 11.25 17.91
CA ILE A 77 -7.96 11.60 16.71
C ILE A 77 -9.32 10.89 16.73
N ASP A 78 -10.36 11.64 17.07
CA ASP A 78 -11.73 11.17 16.90
C ASP A 78 -12.21 11.48 15.48
N ILE A 79 -12.27 10.45 14.62
CA ILE A 79 -12.64 10.59 13.21
C ILE A 79 -14.03 11.20 13.04
N GLU A 80 -14.95 10.95 13.99
CA GLU A 80 -16.31 11.49 13.91
C GLU A 80 -16.38 13.00 14.19
N LYS A 81 -15.33 13.54 14.81
CA LYS A 81 -15.16 14.97 15.10
C LYS A 81 -14.35 15.70 14.03
N LEU A 82 -13.83 15.01 13.02
CA LEU A 82 -13.15 15.65 11.90
C LEU A 82 -14.18 16.34 10.98
N SER A 83 -13.84 17.54 10.54
CA SER A 83 -14.52 18.26 9.48
C SER A 83 -13.93 17.87 8.13
N THR A 84 -12.60 18.01 7.98
CA THR A 84 -11.90 17.68 6.75
C THR A 84 -10.56 17.00 7.04
N VAL A 85 -10.10 16.20 6.08
CA VAL A 85 -8.75 15.63 6.05
C VAL A 85 -8.13 15.94 4.71
N THR A 86 -6.94 16.52 4.72
CA THR A 86 -6.18 16.83 3.51
C THR A 86 -4.81 16.19 3.61
N PHE A 87 -4.37 15.48 2.58
CA PHE A 87 -3.02 14.98 2.44
C PHE A 87 -2.40 15.53 1.15
N SER A 88 -1.12 15.88 1.21
CA SER A 88 -0.36 16.25 0.02
C SER A 88 1.09 15.81 0.14
N SER A 89 1.71 15.52 -0.99
CA SER A 89 3.11 15.13 -1.04
C SER A 89 3.77 15.67 -2.31
N PRO A 90 4.72 16.62 -2.19
CA PRO A 90 5.52 17.11 -3.31
C PRO A 90 6.64 16.17 -3.74
N ASN A 91 6.98 15.20 -2.90
CA ASN A 91 7.87 14.11 -3.27
C ASN A 91 7.48 12.85 -2.50
N PHE A 92 7.11 11.81 -3.24
CA PHE A 92 6.74 10.53 -2.68
C PHE A 92 7.30 9.40 -3.54
N THR A 93 8.08 8.52 -2.94
CA THR A 93 8.47 7.25 -3.51
C THR A 93 7.89 6.10 -2.70
N LEU A 94 7.44 5.08 -3.42
CA LEU A 94 7.00 3.80 -2.87
C LEU A 94 8.17 2.83 -2.64
N ILE A 95 9.39 3.22 -3.02
CA ILE A 95 10.61 2.42 -2.85
C ILE A 95 11.13 2.63 -1.43
N ALA A 96 11.07 1.57 -0.61
CA ALA A 96 11.41 1.61 0.82
C ALA A 96 12.80 2.23 1.11
N SER A 97 13.81 1.93 0.28
CA SER A 97 15.17 2.45 0.45
C SER A 97 15.28 3.98 0.39
N ASN A 98 14.28 4.65 -0.19
CA ASN A 98 14.26 6.11 -0.36
C ASN A 98 13.10 6.77 0.42
N ALA A 99 12.34 6.00 1.21
CA ALA A 99 11.17 6.50 1.91
C ALA A 99 11.50 7.59 2.94
N GLU A 100 12.72 7.61 3.49
CA GLU A 100 13.21 8.66 4.38
C GLU A 100 13.25 10.05 3.73
N ASN A 101 13.28 10.11 2.39
CA ASN A 101 13.26 11.36 1.64
C ASN A 101 11.86 11.89 1.32
N ASN A 102 10.81 11.10 1.59
CA ASN A 102 9.43 11.48 1.29
C ASN A 102 9.05 12.73 2.07
N GLN A 103 8.40 13.67 1.41
CA GLN A 103 7.88 14.89 2.03
C GLN A 103 6.37 14.85 1.97
N PHE A 104 5.70 15.13 3.07
CA PHE A 104 4.26 15.13 3.10
C PHE A 104 3.70 16.15 4.09
N LEU A 105 2.45 16.53 3.85
CA LEU A 105 1.65 17.36 4.73
C LEU A 105 0.28 16.72 4.88
N LEU A 106 -0.05 16.30 6.10
CA LEU A 106 -1.38 15.86 6.51
C LEU A 106 -2.01 16.97 7.35
N THR A 107 -3.12 17.53 6.89
CA THR A 107 -3.91 18.54 7.63
C THR A 107 -5.19 17.89 8.14
N LEU A 108 -5.42 18.01 9.45
CA LEU A 108 -6.65 17.55 10.10
C LEU A 108 -7.39 18.78 10.60
N GLN A 109 -8.62 18.97 10.12
CA GLN A 109 -9.51 20.02 10.60
C GLN A 109 -10.64 19.40 11.39
N PHE A 110 -10.88 19.86 12.61
CA PHE A 110 -11.91 19.40 13.52
C PHE A 110 -13.16 20.30 13.43
N GLN A 111 -14.33 19.73 13.71
CA GLN A 111 -15.59 20.47 13.76
C GLN A 111 -15.63 21.45 14.95
N GLU A 112 -14.99 21.05 16.06
CA GLU A 112 -14.86 21.79 17.32
C GLU A 112 -13.39 21.91 17.72
N ALA A 113 -13.10 22.66 18.79
CA ALA A 113 -11.73 22.77 19.29
C ALA A 113 -11.20 21.40 19.73
N TYR A 114 -9.97 21.05 19.34
CA TYR A 114 -9.35 19.78 19.73
C TYR A 114 -8.73 19.87 21.13
N ASP A 115 -8.64 18.71 21.80
CA ASP A 115 -7.91 18.59 23.06
C ASP A 115 -6.43 18.33 22.80
N LYS A 116 -5.64 19.41 22.83
CA LYS A 116 -4.19 19.35 22.62
C LYS A 116 -3.49 18.40 23.58
N SER A 117 -4.00 18.15 24.79
CA SER A 117 -3.37 17.24 25.74
C SER A 117 -3.44 15.78 25.30
N LYS A 118 -4.32 15.43 24.36
CA LYS A 118 -4.55 14.06 23.87
C LYS A 118 -3.91 13.75 22.53
N LEU A 119 -3.56 14.77 21.74
CA LEU A 119 -3.01 14.59 20.41
C LEU A 119 -1.59 14.04 20.45
N PHE A 120 -1.41 12.85 19.87
CA PHE A 120 -0.12 12.19 19.60
C PHE A 120 0.82 12.10 20.81
N VAL A 121 0.29 11.95 22.02
CA VAL A 121 1.07 12.01 23.28
C VAL A 121 2.23 11.03 23.26
N ASP A 122 1.99 9.77 22.90
CA ASP A 122 2.99 8.70 22.88
C ASP A 122 4.07 8.89 21.80
N GLN A 123 3.84 9.83 20.87
CA GLN A 123 4.76 10.14 19.79
C GLN A 123 5.59 11.40 20.06
N ARG A 124 5.31 12.17 21.12
CA ARG A 124 6.07 13.39 21.42
C ARG A 124 7.53 13.08 21.73
N ALA A 125 8.42 13.86 21.14
CA ALA A 125 9.87 13.79 21.33
C ALA A 125 10.43 15.07 21.99
N GLY A 126 9.58 16.07 22.25
CA GLY A 126 9.97 17.32 22.89
C GLY A 126 8.76 18.16 23.27
N GLU A 127 9.03 19.29 23.92
CA GLU A 127 8.01 20.27 24.27
C GLU A 127 7.57 21.09 23.06
N GLU A 128 6.42 21.76 23.21
CA GLU A 128 5.97 22.71 22.21
C GLU A 128 6.90 23.92 22.14
N LYS A 129 7.22 24.32 20.92
CA LYS A 129 7.89 25.59 20.62
C LYS A 129 7.36 26.14 19.30
N ASP A 130 7.08 27.44 19.24
CA ASP A 130 6.62 28.13 18.03
C ASP A 130 5.38 27.46 17.37
N ASN A 131 4.39 27.10 18.18
CA ASN A 131 3.18 26.37 17.78
C ASN A 131 3.46 25.01 17.10
N ALA A 132 4.59 24.37 17.41
CA ALA A 132 4.95 23.06 16.89
C ALA A 132 5.46 22.14 18.00
N ILE A 133 5.07 20.87 17.94
CA ILE A 133 5.48 19.82 18.88
C ILE A 133 6.31 18.79 18.10
N PRO A 134 7.59 18.62 18.43
CA PRO A 134 8.42 17.56 17.86
C PRO A 134 7.84 16.18 18.19
N LEU A 135 7.77 15.32 17.18
CA LEU A 135 7.40 13.91 17.33
C LEU A 135 8.60 13.01 17.01
N LYS A 136 8.48 11.70 17.29
CA LYS A 136 9.45 10.66 16.91
C LYS A 136 9.66 10.63 15.38
N SER A 137 10.79 10.07 14.94
CA SER A 137 11.09 9.83 13.51
C SER A 137 11.06 11.09 12.62
N ASP A 138 11.63 12.19 13.11
CA ASP A 138 11.74 13.49 12.40
C ASP A 138 10.38 14.13 12.00
N MET A 139 9.32 13.73 12.70
CA MET A 139 7.97 14.27 12.50
C MET A 139 7.71 15.51 13.36
N LEU A 140 6.76 16.33 12.93
CA LEU A 140 6.35 17.56 13.57
C LEU A 140 4.82 17.68 13.55
N LEU A 141 4.23 17.93 14.72
CA LEU A 141 2.83 18.32 14.86
C LEU A 141 2.74 19.84 14.98
N ARG A 142 2.21 20.52 13.97
CA ARG A 142 1.99 21.97 13.98
C ARG A 142 0.55 22.28 14.40
N LEU A 143 0.40 23.21 15.32
CA LEU A 143 -0.87 23.70 15.85
C LEU A 143 -1.22 24.97 15.08
N VAL A 144 -2.03 24.82 14.01
CA VAL A 144 -2.33 25.93 13.09
C VAL A 144 -3.29 26.93 13.74
N ASP A 145 -4.37 26.39 14.31
CA ASP A 145 -5.35 27.14 15.12
C ASP A 145 -6.03 26.19 16.12
N SER A 146 -7.11 26.61 16.78
CA SER A 146 -7.82 25.80 17.78
C SER A 146 -8.58 24.59 17.20
N LYS A 147 -8.78 24.53 15.88
CA LYS A 147 -9.50 23.47 15.15
C LYS A 147 -8.67 22.80 14.08
N THR A 148 -7.46 23.25 13.80
CA THR A 148 -6.64 22.74 12.70
C THR A 148 -5.25 22.36 13.20
N VAL A 149 -4.82 21.15 12.88
CA VAL A 149 -3.45 20.68 13.11
C VAL A 149 -2.86 20.12 11.83
N GLN A 150 -1.54 20.16 11.73
CA GLN A 150 -0.79 19.59 10.62
C GLN A 150 0.26 18.62 11.12
N LEU A 151 0.39 17.48 10.44
CA LEU A 151 1.45 16.51 10.63
C LEU A 151 2.34 16.50 9.38
N THR A 152 3.64 16.71 9.58
CA THR A 152 4.63 16.80 8.50
C THR A 152 6.01 16.42 9.04
N ASN A 153 7.00 16.23 8.17
CA ASN A 153 8.39 16.05 8.61
C ASN A 153 9.16 17.38 8.65
N LYS A 154 10.27 17.43 9.38
CA LYS A 154 11.04 18.67 9.54
C LYS A 154 11.57 19.22 8.21
N LYS A 155 11.95 18.33 7.28
CA LYS A 155 12.42 18.70 5.92
C LYS A 155 11.36 19.49 5.14
N MET A 156 10.10 19.02 5.15
CA MET A 156 8.97 19.70 4.52
C MET A 156 8.61 21.00 5.24
N ALA A 157 8.61 21.00 6.58
CA ALA A 157 8.36 22.21 7.37
C ALA A 157 9.35 23.35 7.04
N ALA A 158 10.65 23.04 6.97
CA ALA A 158 11.70 24.01 6.68
C ALA A 158 11.65 24.59 5.26
N GLN A 159 11.11 23.85 4.28
CA GLN A 159 10.94 24.35 2.91
C GLN A 159 9.82 25.37 2.79
N LYS A 160 8.73 25.20 3.55
CA LYS A 160 7.61 26.16 3.60
C LYS A 160 8.08 27.54 4.08
N ASP A 161 8.96 27.57 5.09
CA ASP A 161 9.50 28.81 5.66
C ASP A 161 10.45 29.54 4.69
N LYS A 162 10.96 28.86 3.67
CA LYS A 162 11.85 29.41 2.64
C LYS A 162 11.14 29.93 1.39
N GLY A 163 9.80 29.79 1.29
CA GLY A 163 8.99 30.34 0.19
C GLY A 163 9.49 29.96 -1.19
N LYS A 164 9.27 28.72 -1.63
CA LYS A 164 9.67 28.26 -2.96
C LYS A 164 8.83 28.99 -4.05
N PRO A 165 9.45 29.58 -5.08
CA PRO A 165 8.69 30.21 -6.16
C PRO A 165 7.98 29.15 -7.00
N ALA A 166 6.69 29.39 -7.31
CA ALA A 166 5.90 28.53 -8.18
C ALA A 166 6.32 28.73 -9.64
N ASN A 167 6.90 27.71 -10.28
CA ASN A 167 7.09 27.71 -11.73
C ASN A 167 5.73 27.49 -12.42
N SER A 168 5.40 28.37 -13.37
CA SER A 168 4.03 28.79 -13.62
C SER A 168 3.27 28.05 -14.73
N GLU A 169 3.84 27.12 -15.48
CA GLU A 169 3.18 26.65 -16.72
C GLU A 169 3.06 25.13 -16.92
N THR A 170 3.70 24.28 -16.11
CA THR A 170 3.64 22.81 -16.31
C THR A 170 3.37 21.97 -15.06
N ASP A 171 3.36 22.56 -13.86
CA ASP A 171 3.52 21.80 -12.61
C ASP A 171 2.62 22.32 -11.48
N SER A 172 1.29 22.27 -11.63
CA SER A 172 0.46 22.46 -10.43
C SER A 172 -0.89 21.76 -10.43
N LEU A 173 -1.17 21.06 -9.32
CA LEU A 173 -2.50 20.57 -8.93
C LEU A 173 -3.44 21.69 -8.45
N ALA A 174 -3.08 22.97 -8.66
CA ALA A 174 -3.79 24.14 -8.12
C ALA A 174 -5.29 24.15 -8.47
N ASP A 175 -5.64 23.85 -9.72
CA ASP A 175 -7.03 23.81 -10.16
C ASP A 175 -7.81 22.69 -9.47
N PHE A 176 -7.19 21.51 -9.30
CA PHE A 176 -7.78 20.38 -8.58
C PHE A 176 -7.96 20.67 -7.08
N ILE A 177 -7.00 21.37 -6.45
CA ILE A 177 -7.09 21.83 -5.06
C ILE A 177 -8.23 22.85 -4.91
N GLN A 178 -8.41 23.75 -5.88
CA GLN A 178 -9.53 24.68 -5.85
C GLN A 178 -10.87 23.96 -6.05
N GLU A 179 -10.94 23.03 -7.00
CA GLU A 179 -12.13 22.25 -7.33
C GLU A 179 -12.52 21.28 -6.22
N SER A 180 -11.57 20.78 -5.42
CA SER A 180 -11.84 19.84 -4.32
C SER A 180 -12.83 20.36 -3.30
N GLN A 181 -12.97 21.68 -3.15
CA GLN A 181 -13.95 22.31 -2.25
C GLN A 181 -15.40 22.05 -2.63
N LYS A 182 -15.66 21.61 -3.88
CA LYS A 182 -16.99 21.34 -4.41
C LYS A 182 -17.43 19.89 -4.26
N HIS A 183 -16.51 19.03 -3.82
CA HIS A 183 -16.69 17.58 -3.79
C HIS A 183 -16.46 17.02 -2.39
N GLN A 184 -17.17 15.94 -2.05
CA GLN A 184 -16.96 15.24 -0.78
C GLN A 184 -15.56 14.61 -0.71
N LEU A 185 -15.08 14.08 -1.83
CA LEU A 185 -13.77 13.47 -1.96
C LEU A 185 -13.08 13.98 -3.23
N CYS A 186 -11.79 14.28 -3.13
CA CYS A 186 -10.92 14.58 -4.24
C CYS A 186 -9.58 13.86 -4.05
N MET A 187 -9.08 13.24 -5.11
CA MET A 187 -7.69 12.79 -5.23
C MET A 187 -7.12 13.42 -6.49
N ALA A 188 -5.90 13.92 -6.45
CA ALA A 188 -5.24 14.40 -7.65
C ALA A 188 -3.78 13.94 -7.71
N ILE A 189 -3.31 13.67 -8.93
CA ILE A 189 -1.97 13.16 -9.21
C ILE A 189 -1.36 14.01 -10.32
N ASN A 190 -0.17 14.55 -10.09
CA ASN A 190 0.67 15.12 -11.15
C ASN A 190 1.37 13.95 -11.85
N LEU A 191 0.82 13.53 -12.98
CA LEU A 191 1.32 12.41 -13.78
C LEU A 191 2.65 12.75 -14.44
N SER A 192 2.86 14.01 -14.84
CA SER A 192 4.14 14.48 -15.38
C SER A 192 5.28 14.44 -14.35
N GLY A 193 4.96 14.55 -13.06
CA GLY A 193 5.91 14.47 -11.95
C GLY A 193 6.25 13.05 -11.50
N LEU A 194 5.64 12.01 -12.09
CA LEU A 194 5.95 10.62 -11.75
C LEU A 194 7.32 10.17 -12.29
N PRO A 195 8.03 9.25 -11.60
CA PRO A 195 9.27 8.68 -12.10
C PRO A 195 9.14 8.04 -13.50
N ASP A 196 10.20 8.12 -14.30
CA ASP A 196 10.21 7.60 -15.67
C ASP A 196 9.97 6.09 -15.75
N GLU A 197 10.32 5.33 -14.70
CA GLU A 197 10.00 3.90 -14.61
C GLU A 197 8.50 3.64 -14.66
N ILE A 198 7.69 4.51 -14.04
CA ILE A 198 6.24 4.41 -14.05
C ILE A 198 5.67 4.94 -15.36
N ARG A 199 6.22 6.05 -15.86
CA ARG A 199 5.67 6.78 -17.01
C ARG A 199 6.03 6.17 -18.36
N LYS A 200 7.26 5.66 -18.52
CA LYS A 200 7.81 5.18 -19.81
C LYS A 200 7.91 3.66 -19.90
N ASN A 201 8.11 2.97 -18.78
CA ASN A 201 8.29 1.52 -18.75
C ASN A 201 7.40 0.82 -17.71
N PRO A 202 6.07 1.03 -17.75
CA PRO A 202 5.17 0.39 -16.79
C PRO A 202 5.14 -1.13 -17.02
N ALA A 203 4.57 -1.84 -16.05
CA ALA A 203 4.31 -3.28 -16.15
C ALA A 203 3.55 -3.62 -17.45
N GLU A 204 3.75 -4.85 -17.96
CA GLU A 204 3.24 -5.25 -19.28
C GLU A 204 1.72 -5.08 -19.41
N GLU A 205 0.99 -5.30 -18.32
CA GLU A 205 -0.46 -5.17 -18.23
C GLU A 205 -0.93 -3.71 -18.36
N LEU A 206 -0.06 -2.75 -18.08
CA LEU A 206 -0.36 -1.31 -18.17
C LEU A 206 0.05 -0.69 -19.50
N ARG A 207 0.81 -1.41 -20.34
CA ARG A 207 1.24 -0.93 -21.67
C ARG A 207 0.08 -0.46 -22.56
N PRO A 208 -1.09 -1.14 -22.62
CA PRO A 208 -2.23 -0.66 -23.41
C PRO A 208 -2.78 0.69 -22.94
N PHE A 209 -2.48 1.10 -21.72
CA PHE A 209 -2.95 2.33 -21.09
C PHE A 209 -1.86 3.39 -20.97
N LEU A 210 -0.70 3.19 -21.59
CA LEU A 210 0.38 4.19 -21.69
C LEU A 210 -0.12 5.59 -22.08
N PRO A 211 -1.09 5.76 -22.99
CA PRO A 211 -1.52 7.11 -23.34
C PRO A 211 -2.27 7.85 -22.22
N ILE A 212 -2.72 7.18 -21.14
CA ILE A 212 -3.21 7.88 -19.93
C ILE A 212 -2.10 8.73 -19.31
N PHE A 213 -0.85 8.26 -19.35
CA PHE A 213 0.32 8.98 -18.86
C PHE A 213 0.77 10.13 -19.80
N ASN A 214 0.08 10.35 -20.92
CA ASN A 214 0.24 11.58 -21.71
C ASN A 214 -0.45 12.79 -21.07
N ALA A 215 -1.38 12.59 -20.12
CA ALA A 215 -1.95 13.70 -19.37
C ALA A 215 -0.91 14.26 -18.39
N GLN A 216 -0.97 15.55 -18.12
CA GLN A 216 -0.15 16.21 -17.10
C GLN A 216 -0.68 15.87 -15.71
N ASN A 217 -2.01 15.88 -15.55
CA ASN A 217 -2.65 15.70 -14.26
C ASN A 217 -3.90 14.82 -14.37
N LEU A 218 -4.18 14.08 -13.30
CA LEU A 218 -5.42 13.33 -13.09
C LEU A 218 -6.08 13.80 -11.78
N GLY A 219 -7.32 14.25 -11.84
CA GLY A 219 -8.22 14.42 -10.71
C GLY A 219 -9.30 13.35 -10.67
N ILE A 220 -9.58 12.83 -9.49
CA ILE A 220 -10.66 11.89 -9.20
C ILE A 220 -11.54 12.56 -8.14
N PHE A 221 -12.79 12.82 -8.48
CA PHE A 221 -13.76 13.45 -7.61
C PHE A 221 -14.89 12.48 -7.31
N ALA A 222 -15.32 12.40 -6.06
CA ALA A 222 -16.44 11.54 -5.70
C ALA A 222 -17.42 12.21 -4.73
N ASP A 223 -18.71 12.02 -5.01
CA ASP A 223 -19.83 12.52 -4.20
C ASP A 223 -20.85 11.40 -3.98
N ALA A 224 -21.20 11.16 -2.73
CA ALA A 224 -22.07 10.08 -2.27
C ALA A 224 -23.39 10.58 -1.66
N THR A 225 -23.81 11.82 -1.95
CA THR A 225 -25.02 12.42 -1.35
C THR A 225 -26.32 11.86 -1.94
N GLN A 226 -26.36 11.56 -3.24
CA GLN A 226 -27.53 11.05 -3.97
C GLN A 226 -27.08 9.94 -4.92
N GLY A 227 -26.67 8.81 -4.34
CA GLY A 227 -25.89 7.79 -5.06
C GLY A 227 -24.42 8.20 -5.17
N LEU A 228 -23.62 7.34 -5.79
CA LEU A 228 -22.18 7.59 -5.95
C LEU A 228 -21.92 8.17 -7.33
N LYS A 229 -21.43 9.40 -7.38
CA LYS A 229 -20.90 10.01 -8.60
C LYS A 229 -19.39 10.02 -8.52
N VAL A 230 -18.73 9.53 -9.55
CA VAL A 230 -17.27 9.56 -9.69
C VAL A 230 -16.93 10.28 -10.98
N ASN A 231 -16.18 11.38 -10.90
CA ASN A 231 -15.70 12.11 -12.05
C ASN A 231 -14.17 12.01 -12.13
N LEU A 232 -13.67 11.47 -13.23
CA LEU A 232 -12.25 11.51 -13.57
C LEU A 232 -12.01 12.71 -14.48
N LYS A 233 -10.96 13.48 -14.22
CA LYS A 233 -10.63 14.67 -14.99
C LYS A 233 -9.14 14.69 -15.30
N PHE A 234 -8.81 14.73 -16.58
CA PHE A 234 -7.45 14.72 -17.07
C PHE A 234 -7.14 16.07 -17.70
N HIS A 235 -6.09 16.74 -17.22
CA HIS A 235 -5.54 17.91 -17.91
C HIS A 235 -4.38 17.44 -18.79
N CYS A 236 -4.46 17.73 -20.08
CA CYS A 236 -3.47 17.38 -21.09
C CYS A 236 -2.76 18.65 -21.57
N GLU A 237 -1.60 18.46 -22.20
CA GLU A 237 -0.83 19.56 -22.79
C GLU A 237 -1.58 20.24 -23.94
N ASN A 238 -2.27 19.45 -24.77
CA ASN A 238 -3.01 19.92 -25.95
C ASN A 238 -4.15 18.96 -26.31
N ALA A 239 -4.93 19.33 -27.34
CA ALA A 239 -6.08 18.55 -27.81
C ALA A 239 -5.69 17.17 -28.36
N ASP A 240 -4.59 17.05 -29.10
CA ASP A 240 -4.13 15.77 -29.65
C ASP A 240 -3.82 14.77 -28.52
N LYS A 241 -3.18 15.23 -27.44
CA LYS A 241 -2.94 14.40 -26.26
C LYS A 241 -4.25 14.03 -25.56
N ALA A 242 -5.20 14.96 -25.44
CA ALA A 242 -6.52 14.71 -24.87
C ALA A 242 -7.27 13.61 -25.66
N GLU A 243 -7.21 13.63 -27.00
CA GLU A 243 -7.79 12.59 -27.84
C GLU A 243 -7.21 11.20 -27.53
N THR A 244 -5.89 11.09 -27.36
CA THR A 244 -5.24 9.80 -27.00
C THR A 244 -5.62 9.30 -25.61
N VAL A 245 -5.74 10.20 -24.62
CA VAL A 245 -6.17 9.87 -23.26
C VAL A 245 -7.61 9.35 -23.30
N LYS A 246 -8.51 10.05 -24.01
CA LYS A 246 -9.90 9.63 -24.21
C LYS A 246 -9.99 8.25 -24.87
N GLY A 247 -9.19 7.98 -25.90
CA GLY A 247 -9.13 6.66 -26.54
C GLY A 247 -8.75 5.56 -25.54
N SER A 248 -7.77 5.84 -24.68
CA SER A 248 -7.31 4.91 -23.63
C SER A 248 -8.34 4.68 -22.53
N LEU A 249 -9.07 5.73 -22.11
CA LEU A 249 -10.17 5.60 -21.16
C LEU A 249 -11.31 4.75 -21.71
N ASN A 250 -11.67 4.93 -22.98
CA ASN A 250 -12.65 4.09 -23.65
C ASN A 250 -12.22 2.62 -23.71
N LEU A 251 -10.94 2.36 -24.02
CA LEU A 251 -10.38 1.01 -24.02
C LEU A 251 -10.40 0.40 -22.62
N ALA A 252 -10.00 1.16 -21.59
CA ALA A 252 -10.03 0.73 -20.20
C ALA A 252 -11.45 0.37 -19.74
N GLY A 253 -12.44 1.20 -20.07
CA GLY A 253 -13.85 0.91 -19.81
C GLY A 253 -14.30 -0.40 -20.47
N LYS A 254 -14.00 -0.59 -21.76
CA LYS A 254 -14.34 -1.83 -22.49
C LYS A 254 -13.68 -3.07 -21.88
N ILE A 255 -12.39 -3.00 -21.54
CA ILE A 255 -11.66 -4.10 -20.92
C ILE A 255 -12.26 -4.42 -19.55
N ALA A 256 -12.49 -3.41 -18.70
CA ALA A 256 -13.10 -3.60 -17.39
C ALA A 256 -14.49 -4.23 -17.50
N SER A 257 -15.36 -3.72 -18.38
CA SER A 257 -16.68 -4.30 -18.63
C SER A 257 -16.60 -5.75 -19.11
N LYS A 258 -15.63 -6.08 -19.97
CA LYS A 258 -15.44 -7.46 -20.46
C LYS A 258 -14.93 -8.39 -19.36
N GLN A 259 -13.99 -7.94 -18.54
CA GLN A 259 -13.50 -8.73 -17.40
C GLN A 259 -14.61 -9.01 -16.39
N ILE A 260 -15.43 -8.00 -16.08
CA ILE A 260 -16.60 -8.20 -15.21
C ILE A 260 -17.58 -9.20 -15.84
N GLU A 261 -17.83 -9.13 -17.14
CA GLU A 261 -18.69 -10.09 -17.84
C GLU A 261 -18.15 -11.52 -17.77
N LEU A 262 -16.84 -11.72 -17.93
CA LEU A 262 -16.20 -13.04 -17.79
C LEU A 262 -16.37 -13.59 -16.37
N VAL A 263 -16.17 -12.75 -15.35
CA VAL A 263 -16.38 -13.11 -13.94
C VAL A 263 -17.85 -13.45 -13.66
N GLN A 264 -18.79 -12.67 -14.21
CA GLN A 264 -20.22 -12.91 -14.07
C GLN A 264 -20.70 -14.22 -14.72
N ASN A 265 -20.07 -14.60 -15.82
CA ASN A 265 -20.38 -15.84 -16.54
C ASN A 265 -19.64 -17.05 -15.96
N SER A 266 -18.73 -16.85 -15.00
CA SER A 266 -18.07 -17.95 -14.31
C SER A 266 -19.07 -18.69 -13.41
N LYS A 267 -19.06 -20.02 -13.42
CA LYS A 267 -19.91 -20.85 -12.54
C LYS A 267 -19.37 -20.94 -11.11
N SER A 268 -18.65 -19.92 -10.63
CA SER A 268 -18.02 -19.93 -9.32
C SER A 268 -19.04 -19.64 -8.22
N ARG A 269 -19.30 -20.62 -7.35
CA ARG A 269 -20.16 -20.46 -6.16
C ARG A 269 -19.64 -19.38 -5.21
N ASP A 270 -18.34 -19.10 -5.23
CA ASP A 270 -17.73 -18.09 -4.37
C ASP A 270 -18.07 -16.65 -4.76
N LEU A 271 -18.46 -16.44 -6.02
CA LEU A 271 -18.74 -15.13 -6.58
C LEU A 271 -20.24 -14.81 -6.66
N GLU A 272 -21.12 -15.79 -6.45
CA GLU A 272 -22.59 -15.60 -6.42
C GLU A 272 -23.03 -14.39 -5.58
N PRO A 273 -22.50 -14.18 -4.35
CA PRO A 273 -22.87 -13.03 -3.54
C PRO A 273 -22.49 -11.67 -4.15
N LEU A 274 -21.48 -11.64 -5.03
CA LEU A 274 -20.95 -10.40 -5.63
C LEU A 274 -21.57 -10.07 -6.98
N LEU A 275 -22.28 -11.02 -7.61
CA LEU A 275 -22.85 -10.84 -8.95
C LEU A 275 -23.72 -9.57 -9.08
N PRO A 276 -24.59 -9.21 -8.11
CA PRO A 276 -25.38 -8.00 -8.25
C PRO A 276 -24.51 -6.73 -8.18
N ALA A 277 -23.49 -6.68 -7.30
CA ALA A 277 -22.55 -5.57 -7.22
C ALA A 277 -21.77 -5.40 -8.54
N LEU A 278 -21.27 -6.51 -9.09
CA LEU A 278 -20.59 -6.54 -10.38
C LEU A 278 -21.50 -6.04 -11.52
N LYS A 279 -22.79 -6.36 -11.51
CA LYS A 279 -23.75 -5.85 -12.51
C LYS A 279 -23.89 -4.33 -12.45
N ILE A 280 -23.96 -3.78 -11.24
CA ILE A 280 -24.08 -2.34 -11.03
C ILE A 280 -22.79 -1.63 -11.47
N ILE A 281 -21.62 -2.18 -11.08
CA ILE A 281 -20.31 -1.64 -11.49
C ILE A 281 -20.19 -1.66 -13.02
N LYS A 282 -20.49 -2.79 -13.66
CA LYS A 282 -20.46 -2.92 -15.12
C LYS A 282 -21.36 -1.90 -15.79
N LYS A 283 -22.61 -1.76 -15.32
CA LYS A 283 -23.56 -0.79 -15.86
C LYS A 283 -23.01 0.65 -15.76
N GLY A 284 -22.44 1.02 -14.62
CA GLY A 284 -21.81 2.34 -14.46
C GLY A 284 -20.66 2.58 -15.45
N ILE A 285 -19.82 1.58 -15.69
CA ILE A 285 -18.73 1.66 -16.68
C ILE A 285 -19.29 1.77 -18.11
N ASP A 286 -20.30 0.97 -18.45
CA ASP A 286 -20.93 0.99 -19.78
C ASP A 286 -21.66 2.31 -20.07
N GLU A 287 -22.23 2.95 -19.05
CA GLU A 287 -22.97 4.22 -19.12
C GLU A 287 -22.09 5.45 -18.85
N ALA A 288 -20.77 5.26 -18.69
CA ALA A 288 -19.84 6.33 -18.38
C ALA A 288 -19.88 7.44 -19.45
N LYS A 289 -20.11 8.68 -19.02
CA LYS A 289 -20.15 9.85 -19.91
C LYS A 289 -18.74 10.42 -20.04
N ILE A 290 -18.08 10.10 -21.16
CA ILE A 290 -16.76 10.61 -21.48
C ILE A 290 -16.89 11.83 -22.39
N GLN A 291 -16.35 12.96 -21.95
CA GLN A 291 -16.36 14.23 -22.67
C GLN A 291 -14.93 14.74 -22.83
N GLU A 292 -14.73 15.51 -23.89
CA GLU A 292 -13.45 16.14 -24.21
C GLU A 292 -13.72 17.60 -24.55
N LEU A 293 -12.98 18.49 -23.91
CA LEU A 293 -13.07 19.91 -24.13
C LEU A 293 -11.66 20.49 -24.21
N LYS A 294 -11.22 20.82 -25.43
CA LYS A 294 -9.88 21.32 -25.72
C LYS A 294 -8.81 20.34 -25.23
N ASN A 295 -8.08 20.69 -24.18
CA ASN A 295 -7.01 19.91 -23.59
C ASN A 295 -7.44 19.16 -22.32
N GLU A 296 -8.74 19.07 -22.05
CA GLU A 296 -9.29 18.36 -20.90
C GLU A 296 -10.14 17.16 -21.34
N VAL A 297 -9.99 16.03 -20.64
CA VAL A 297 -10.87 14.87 -20.77
C VAL A 297 -11.54 14.61 -19.43
N SER A 298 -12.86 14.49 -19.42
CA SER A 298 -13.62 14.12 -18.22
C SER A 298 -14.40 12.83 -18.44
N ALA A 299 -14.43 11.95 -17.45
CA ALA A 299 -15.25 10.74 -17.46
C ALA A 299 -16.12 10.70 -16.19
N LEU A 300 -17.42 10.90 -16.37
CA LEU A 300 -18.40 10.84 -15.28
C LEU A 300 -19.06 9.46 -15.26
N VAL A 301 -18.95 8.80 -14.11
CA VAL A 301 -19.65 7.56 -13.78
C VAL A 301 -20.64 7.83 -12.66
N GLU A 302 -21.91 7.49 -12.87
CA GLU A 302 -22.95 7.65 -11.86
C GLU A 302 -23.51 6.27 -11.48
N PHE A 303 -23.52 5.98 -10.20
CA PHE A 303 -24.12 4.78 -9.64
C PHE A 303 -25.34 5.17 -8.79
N GLN A 304 -26.44 4.42 -8.93
CA GLN A 304 -27.70 4.69 -8.23
C GLN A 304 -27.57 4.50 -6.71
N SER A 305 -28.49 5.07 -5.93
CA SER A 305 -28.38 5.26 -4.47
C SER A 305 -28.71 4.02 -3.62
N ASP A 306 -29.10 2.92 -4.22
CA ASP A 306 -29.66 1.73 -3.58
C ASP A 306 -28.69 0.54 -3.56
N ILE A 307 -27.39 0.76 -3.80
CA ILE A 307 -26.38 -0.30 -3.83
C ILE A 307 -26.14 -0.81 -2.42
N PRO A 308 -26.46 -2.07 -2.09
CA PRO A 308 -26.25 -2.58 -0.76
C PRO A 308 -24.79 -2.99 -0.53
N LEU A 309 -23.85 -2.05 -0.72
CA LEU A 309 -22.39 -2.24 -0.65
C LEU A 309 -21.94 -2.82 0.69
N GLY A 310 -22.64 -2.50 1.79
CA GLY A 310 -22.33 -3.04 3.11
C GLY A 310 -22.53 -4.56 3.17
N SER A 311 -23.60 -5.06 2.56
CA SER A 311 -23.89 -6.50 2.51
C SER A 311 -22.85 -7.28 1.70
N TYR A 312 -22.38 -6.70 0.58
CA TYR A 312 -21.34 -7.30 -0.25
C TYR A 312 -19.98 -7.27 0.44
N LEU A 313 -19.63 -6.14 1.07
CA LEU A 313 -18.37 -6.01 1.80
C LEU A 313 -18.28 -6.96 3.00
N LYS A 314 -19.41 -7.29 3.65
CA LYS A 314 -19.45 -8.33 4.69
C LYS A 314 -19.18 -9.73 4.16
N GLY A 315 -19.64 -10.04 2.94
CA GLY A 315 -19.30 -11.30 2.24
C GLY A 315 -17.85 -11.34 1.76
N LEU A 316 -17.29 -10.18 1.42
CA LEU A 316 -15.89 -10.00 1.03
C LEU A 316 -14.95 -10.00 2.23
N SER A 317 -15.31 -9.48 3.40
CA SER A 317 -14.42 -9.39 4.56
C SER A 317 -13.94 -10.77 5.06
N GLY A 318 -14.71 -11.84 4.80
CA GLY A 318 -14.26 -13.21 5.03
C GLY A 318 -13.35 -13.82 3.95
N LYS A 319 -13.34 -13.30 2.71
CA LYS A 319 -12.64 -13.90 1.55
C LYS A 319 -11.57 -13.01 0.87
N MET A 320 -11.71 -11.69 0.90
CA MET A 320 -10.69 -10.74 0.42
C MET A 320 -9.49 -10.61 1.38
N LEU A 321 -9.64 -10.98 2.66
CA LEU A 321 -8.50 -11.05 3.58
C LEU A 321 -7.54 -12.20 3.26
N GLY A 322 -7.99 -13.26 2.55
CA GLY A 322 -7.07 -14.24 1.97
C GLY A 322 -6.10 -13.62 0.96
N ASN A 323 -6.57 -12.65 0.15
CA ASN A 323 -5.73 -11.96 -0.84
C ASN A 323 -4.87 -10.82 -0.25
N SER A 324 -5.33 -10.12 0.80
CA SER A 324 -4.53 -9.12 1.53
C SER A 324 -3.43 -9.77 2.36
N SER A 325 -3.75 -10.85 3.10
CA SER A 325 -2.76 -11.66 3.81
C SER A 325 -1.76 -12.26 2.83
N ARG A 326 -2.21 -12.84 1.71
CA ARG A 326 -1.28 -13.36 0.70
C ARG A 326 -0.37 -12.30 0.11
N THR A 327 -0.89 -11.11 -0.21
CA THR A 327 -0.06 -10.00 -0.72
C THR A 327 0.99 -9.55 0.30
N ILE A 328 0.60 -9.42 1.57
CA ILE A 328 1.53 -9.09 2.66
C ILE A 328 2.55 -10.22 2.87
N ALA A 329 2.14 -11.49 2.82
CA ALA A 329 3.03 -12.63 2.95
C ALA A 329 4.04 -12.72 1.81
N VAL A 330 3.60 -12.44 0.57
CA VAL A 330 4.48 -12.31 -0.60
C VAL A 330 5.48 -11.18 -0.39
N ASN A 331 5.03 -10.02 0.10
CA ASN A 331 5.93 -8.89 0.37
C ASN A 331 6.92 -9.19 1.50
N ASN A 332 6.49 -9.88 2.56
CA ASN A 332 7.38 -10.35 3.62
C ASN A 332 8.46 -11.30 3.07
N LEU A 333 8.09 -12.27 2.24
CA LEU A 333 9.03 -13.17 1.59
C LEU A 333 9.99 -12.43 0.64
N LYS A 334 9.52 -11.42 -0.09
CA LYS A 334 10.39 -10.56 -0.93
C LYS A 334 11.39 -9.79 -0.08
N GLN A 335 10.97 -9.23 1.06
CA GLN A 335 11.87 -8.52 1.99
C GLN A 335 12.88 -9.47 2.62
N ILE A 336 12.45 -10.66 3.04
CA ILE A 336 13.35 -11.71 3.55
C ILE A 336 14.36 -12.10 2.47
N ALA A 337 13.92 -12.36 1.25
CA ALA A 337 14.81 -12.75 0.17
C ALA A 337 15.81 -11.65 -0.18
N LEU A 338 15.36 -10.39 -0.25
CA LEU A 338 16.25 -9.24 -0.43
C LEU A 338 17.30 -9.15 0.69
N ALA A 339 16.89 -9.35 1.95
CA ALA A 339 17.80 -9.35 3.08
C ALA A 339 18.82 -10.51 3.02
N MET A 340 18.42 -11.69 2.57
CA MET A 340 19.31 -12.82 2.32
C MET A 340 20.35 -12.50 1.23
N HIS A 341 19.93 -11.83 0.15
CA HIS A 341 20.85 -11.38 -0.90
C HIS A 341 21.80 -10.29 -0.42
N ASN A 342 21.32 -9.35 0.39
CA ASN A 342 22.17 -8.31 1.01
C ASN A 342 23.17 -8.91 2.00
N TYR A 343 22.78 -9.97 2.73
CA TYR A 343 23.72 -10.74 3.53
C TYR A 343 24.77 -11.40 2.62
N ALA A 344 24.34 -12.06 1.55
CA ALA A 344 25.22 -12.78 0.65
C ALA A 344 26.20 -11.89 -0.12
N SER A 345 25.83 -10.64 -0.43
CA SER A 345 26.74 -9.69 -1.07
C SER A 345 27.89 -9.26 -0.15
N VAL A 346 27.70 -9.33 1.17
CA VAL A 346 28.72 -8.99 2.18
C VAL A 346 29.54 -10.21 2.59
N TYR A 347 28.91 -11.38 2.71
CA TYR A 347 29.52 -12.58 3.30
C TYR A 347 29.80 -13.72 2.29
N ASP A 348 29.68 -13.46 0.99
CA ASP A 348 29.95 -14.41 -0.10
C ASP A 348 29.12 -15.71 0.00
N GLY A 349 27.85 -15.59 0.37
CA GLY A 349 26.91 -16.70 0.47
C GLY A 349 25.71 -16.41 1.36
N PHE A 350 24.63 -17.17 1.18
CA PHE A 350 23.47 -17.09 2.07
C PHE A 350 23.86 -17.43 3.51
N PRO A 351 23.19 -16.83 4.52
CA PRO A 351 23.52 -17.08 5.90
C PRO A 351 23.37 -18.57 6.24
N PRO A 352 24.22 -19.11 7.13
CA PRO A 352 23.97 -20.40 7.74
C PRO A 352 22.58 -20.44 8.41
N GLY A 353 21.97 -21.62 8.46
CA GLY A 353 20.65 -21.80 9.07
C GLY A 353 20.61 -21.46 10.57
N ALA A 354 21.76 -21.43 11.25
CA ALA A 354 21.89 -20.94 12.61
C ALA A 354 23.23 -20.24 12.85
N ILE A 355 23.22 -19.24 13.73
CA ILE A 355 24.43 -18.76 14.40
C ILE A 355 24.80 -19.85 15.41
N CYS A 356 25.99 -20.43 15.26
CA CYS A 356 26.49 -21.52 16.09
C CYS A 356 27.69 -21.09 16.93
N ASP A 357 27.90 -21.75 18.06
CA ASP A 357 29.17 -21.65 18.79
C ASP A 357 30.31 -22.38 18.03
N ARG A 358 31.53 -22.30 18.57
CA ARG A 358 32.72 -22.96 17.98
C ARG A 358 32.60 -24.48 17.90
N LYS A 359 31.68 -25.10 18.65
CA LYS A 359 31.42 -26.54 18.66
C LYS A 359 30.25 -26.93 17.73
N GLY A 360 29.68 -25.96 17.00
CA GLY A 360 28.52 -26.18 16.13
C GLY A 360 27.19 -26.26 16.86
N LYS A 361 27.13 -25.89 18.15
CA LYS A 361 25.86 -25.81 18.88
C LYS A 361 25.07 -24.60 18.38
N LYS A 362 23.85 -24.84 17.90
CA LYS A 362 22.93 -23.77 17.47
C LYS A 362 22.61 -22.84 18.64
N LEU A 363 22.86 -21.54 18.47
CA LEU A 363 22.58 -20.50 19.46
C LEU A 363 21.36 -19.68 19.05
N LEU A 364 21.40 -19.08 17.85
CA LEU A 364 20.39 -18.17 17.34
C LEU A 364 20.00 -18.52 15.90
N SER A 365 18.75 -18.22 15.55
CA SER A 365 18.17 -18.34 14.21
C SER A 365 18.90 -17.49 13.16
N TRP A 366 18.94 -17.96 11.91
CA TRP A 366 19.37 -17.17 10.73
C TRP A 366 18.64 -15.83 10.61
N ARG A 367 17.40 -15.75 11.13
CA ARG A 367 16.59 -14.52 11.16
C ARG A 367 17.29 -13.44 11.98
N VAL A 368 18.01 -13.80 13.04
CA VAL A 368 18.84 -12.85 13.80
C VAL A 368 20.02 -12.37 12.96
N ALA A 369 20.67 -13.26 12.21
CA ALA A 369 21.82 -12.92 11.36
C ALA A 369 21.50 -11.87 10.28
N ILE A 370 20.26 -11.85 9.78
CA ILE A 370 19.84 -10.91 8.73
C ILE A 370 19.16 -9.63 9.26
N LEU A 371 19.02 -9.45 10.58
CA LEU A 371 18.38 -8.26 11.16
C LEU A 371 18.93 -6.92 10.61
N PRO A 372 20.25 -6.74 10.44
CA PRO A 372 20.79 -5.50 9.86
C PRO A 372 20.28 -5.21 8.44
N TYR A 373 19.86 -6.23 7.70
CA TYR A 373 19.40 -6.15 6.30
C TYR A 373 17.87 -6.05 6.17
N VAL A 374 17.14 -6.01 7.29
CA VAL A 374 15.70 -5.70 7.38
C VAL A 374 15.45 -4.45 8.23
N ASP A 375 16.41 -3.52 8.24
CA ASP A 375 16.38 -2.26 8.98
C ASP A 375 16.27 -2.45 10.51
N GLN A 376 16.83 -3.53 11.05
CA GLN A 376 16.83 -3.87 12.48
C GLN A 376 18.23 -3.91 13.10
N THR A 377 19.15 -3.07 12.62
CA THR A 377 20.52 -2.95 13.14
C THR A 377 20.58 -2.66 14.64
N ALA A 378 19.69 -1.80 15.14
CA ALA A 378 19.61 -1.48 16.57
C ALA A 378 19.22 -2.73 17.40
N LEU A 379 18.24 -3.50 16.94
CA LEU A 379 17.81 -4.73 17.61
C LEU A 379 18.89 -5.82 17.53
N TYR A 380 19.60 -5.94 16.40
CA TYR A 380 20.72 -6.86 16.25
C TYR A 380 21.82 -6.61 17.30
N ALA A 381 22.15 -5.35 17.54
CA ALA A 381 23.16 -4.96 18.53
C ALA A 381 22.75 -5.28 19.99
N GLU A 382 21.46 -5.48 20.26
CA GLU A 382 20.99 -5.90 21.59
C GLU A 382 21.21 -7.40 21.85
N PHE A 383 21.35 -8.23 20.81
CA PHE A 383 21.55 -9.68 20.97
C PHE A 383 22.96 -10.02 21.44
N LYS A 384 23.06 -10.98 22.35
CA LYS A 384 24.32 -11.67 22.65
C LYS A 384 24.46 -12.88 21.75
N LEU A 385 25.32 -12.76 20.74
CA LEU A 385 25.46 -13.76 19.67
C LEU A 385 26.15 -15.06 20.12
N ASP A 386 26.81 -15.03 21.27
CA ASP A 386 27.46 -16.15 21.94
C ASP A 386 26.58 -16.86 22.98
N GLU A 387 25.34 -16.38 23.18
CA GLU A 387 24.34 -16.98 24.07
C GLU A 387 23.18 -17.58 23.27
N PRO A 388 22.53 -18.67 23.76
CA PRO A 388 21.37 -19.23 23.08
C PRO A 388 20.16 -18.27 23.11
N TRP A 389 19.22 -18.50 22.20
CA TRP A 389 17.99 -17.73 22.02
C TRP A 389 17.13 -17.60 23.28
N ASP A 390 17.18 -18.59 24.17
CA ASP A 390 16.42 -18.70 25.42
C ASP A 390 17.23 -18.33 26.68
N SER A 391 18.43 -17.79 26.52
CA SER A 391 19.20 -17.22 27.64
C SER A 391 18.42 -16.12 28.37
N GLU A 392 18.76 -15.88 29.64
CA GLU A 392 18.14 -14.82 30.45
C GLU A 392 18.19 -13.43 29.79
N HIS A 393 19.20 -13.19 28.94
CA HIS A 393 19.33 -11.98 28.14
C HIS A 393 18.49 -12.03 26.86
N ASN A 394 18.76 -12.98 25.96
CA ASN A 394 18.16 -13.00 24.62
C ASN A 394 16.65 -13.25 24.65
N LYS A 395 16.13 -14.01 25.63
CA LYS A 395 14.69 -14.29 25.72
C LYS A 395 13.83 -13.02 25.86
N LYS A 396 14.39 -11.94 26.43
CA LYS A 396 13.70 -10.64 26.57
C LYS A 396 13.47 -9.95 25.22
N LEU A 397 14.25 -10.29 24.20
CA LEU A 397 14.18 -9.71 22.87
C LEU A 397 13.14 -10.41 21.97
N ILE A 398 12.61 -11.57 22.39
CA ILE A 398 11.59 -12.33 21.63
C ILE A 398 10.36 -11.45 21.34
N ALA A 399 9.94 -10.62 22.32
CA ALA A 399 8.81 -9.70 22.18
C ALA A 399 9.03 -8.59 21.13
N LYS A 400 10.27 -8.33 20.72
CA LYS A 400 10.65 -7.32 19.72
C LYS A 400 10.67 -7.88 18.30
N MET A 401 9.88 -8.91 17.99
CA MET A 401 9.84 -9.54 16.67
C MET A 401 9.57 -8.52 15.55
N PRO A 402 10.46 -8.39 14.56
CA PRO A 402 10.20 -7.56 13.38
C PRO A 402 8.94 -7.99 12.63
N ARG A 403 8.17 -7.01 12.14
CA ARG A 403 6.90 -7.26 11.45
C ARG A 403 7.06 -8.17 10.22
N VAL A 404 8.19 -8.09 9.52
CA VAL A 404 8.51 -8.91 8.34
C VAL A 404 8.51 -10.42 8.65
N TYR A 405 8.76 -10.83 9.90
CA TYR A 405 8.71 -12.25 10.29
C TYR A 405 7.31 -12.73 10.70
N ARG A 406 6.32 -11.84 10.83
CA ARG A 406 4.96 -12.23 11.20
C ARG A 406 4.17 -12.59 9.95
N HIS A 407 3.61 -13.80 9.92
CA HIS A 407 2.63 -14.12 8.89
C HIS A 407 1.35 -13.28 9.13
N PRO A 408 0.77 -12.63 8.11
CA PRO A 408 -0.36 -11.71 8.28
C PRO A 408 -1.64 -12.35 8.86
N SER A 409 -1.79 -13.65 8.72
CA SER A 409 -2.92 -14.41 9.29
C SER A 409 -2.69 -14.91 10.72
N ASP A 410 -1.49 -14.70 11.28
CA ASP A 410 -1.24 -15.00 12.69
C ASP A 410 -1.69 -13.84 13.59
N ASP A 411 -1.91 -14.12 14.87
CA ASP A 411 -2.23 -13.12 15.89
C ASP A 411 -1.20 -11.96 15.85
N PRO A 412 -1.62 -10.68 15.73
CA PRO A 412 -0.71 -9.53 15.73
C PRO A 412 0.22 -9.44 16.95
N LYS A 413 -0.13 -10.09 18.06
CA LYS A 413 0.68 -10.16 19.29
C LYS A 413 1.62 -11.36 19.34
N THR A 414 1.56 -12.27 18.37
CA THR A 414 2.47 -13.43 18.32
C THR A 414 3.92 -12.98 18.18
N THR A 415 4.80 -13.76 18.81
CA THR A 415 6.26 -13.73 18.65
C THR A 415 6.77 -14.91 17.82
N LYS A 416 5.87 -15.72 17.29
CA LYS A 416 6.22 -16.86 16.44
C LYS A 416 6.18 -16.49 14.97
N THR A 417 7.02 -17.15 14.18
CA THR A 417 7.11 -17.00 12.74
C THR A 417 6.83 -18.31 12.02
N ARG A 418 6.18 -18.20 10.85
CA ARG A 418 6.01 -19.32 9.90
C ARG A 418 7.09 -19.33 8.83
N TYR A 419 7.83 -18.24 8.63
CA TYR A 419 8.82 -18.17 7.56
C TYR A 419 10.02 -19.02 7.93
N LYS A 420 10.16 -20.21 7.34
CA LYS A 420 11.24 -21.18 7.61
C LYS A 420 12.01 -21.54 6.36
N ILE A 421 13.25 -21.97 6.54
CA ILE A 421 14.08 -22.55 5.49
C ILE A 421 14.11 -24.08 5.62
N PHE A 422 14.47 -24.77 4.55
CA PHE A 422 14.86 -26.19 4.60
C PHE A 422 16.37 -26.30 4.77
N THR A 423 16.80 -27.20 5.65
CA THR A 423 18.23 -27.44 5.96
C THR A 423 18.61 -28.91 5.81
N GLY A 424 19.87 -29.17 5.47
CA GLY A 424 20.44 -30.52 5.42
C GLY A 424 19.96 -31.38 4.25
N ASN A 425 20.54 -32.58 4.11
CA ASN A 425 20.14 -33.61 3.15
C ASN A 425 19.99 -33.16 1.68
N GLY A 426 20.80 -32.19 1.26
CA GLY A 426 20.80 -31.63 -0.10
C GLY A 426 19.93 -30.38 -0.28
N ALA A 427 19.23 -29.94 0.76
CA ALA A 427 18.55 -28.64 0.76
C ALA A 427 19.54 -27.48 0.55
N CYS A 428 19.03 -26.32 0.14
CA CYS A 428 19.86 -25.15 -0.11
C CYS A 428 20.75 -24.80 1.09
N PHE A 429 20.16 -24.68 2.29
CA PHE A 429 20.86 -24.19 3.47
C PHE A 429 21.53 -25.32 4.28
N ASP A 430 22.72 -25.02 4.76
CA ASP A 430 23.40 -25.79 5.80
C ASP A 430 23.23 -25.10 7.16
N VAL A 431 23.19 -25.87 8.25
CA VAL A 431 23.01 -25.33 9.60
C VAL A 431 24.18 -24.43 10.00
N VAL A 432 25.40 -24.81 9.64
CA VAL A 432 26.65 -24.20 10.14
C VAL A 432 27.37 -23.43 9.03
N LYS A 433 27.27 -23.88 7.77
CA LYS A 433 27.99 -23.30 6.64
C LYS A 433 27.11 -22.35 5.83
N ALA A 434 27.70 -21.24 5.39
CA ALA A 434 27.10 -20.40 4.37
C ALA A 434 27.02 -21.18 3.05
N THR A 435 25.93 -20.98 2.29
CA THR A 435 25.77 -21.60 0.97
C THR A 435 26.07 -20.58 -0.11
N LYS A 436 27.06 -20.86 -0.95
CA LYS A 436 27.45 -19.96 -2.05
C LYS A 436 26.52 -20.16 -3.25
N PHE A 437 26.32 -19.10 -4.04
CA PHE A 437 25.52 -19.18 -5.27
C PHE A 437 26.03 -20.25 -6.25
N GLN A 438 27.36 -20.45 -6.31
CA GLN A 438 27.99 -21.46 -7.17
C GLN A 438 27.64 -22.90 -6.78
N GLU A 439 27.20 -23.14 -5.54
CA GLU A 439 26.77 -24.46 -5.05
C GLU A 439 25.32 -24.78 -5.43
N ILE A 440 24.57 -23.80 -5.97
CA ILE A 440 23.18 -23.96 -6.40
C ILE A 440 23.16 -24.29 -7.89
N THR A 441 23.60 -25.50 -8.23
CA THR A 441 23.82 -25.93 -9.62
C THR A 441 22.53 -26.20 -10.39
N ASP A 442 21.41 -26.44 -9.70
CA ASP A 442 20.09 -26.63 -10.34
C ASP A 442 19.43 -25.30 -10.76
N GLY A 443 20.08 -24.18 -10.40
CA GLY A 443 19.68 -22.83 -10.73
C GLY A 443 18.93 -22.14 -9.58
N THR A 444 19.30 -20.89 -9.30
CA THR A 444 18.71 -20.09 -8.22
C THR A 444 17.20 -19.86 -8.39
N SER A 445 16.71 -19.81 -9.63
CA SER A 445 15.28 -19.69 -9.96
C SER A 445 14.49 -21.01 -9.81
N ASN A 446 15.17 -22.09 -9.44
CA ASN A 446 14.64 -23.45 -9.32
C ASN A 446 14.89 -24.04 -7.92
N THR A 447 15.53 -23.30 -7.02
CA THR A 447 15.83 -23.76 -5.67
C THR A 447 15.12 -22.89 -4.65
N LEU A 448 14.47 -23.52 -3.68
CA LEU A 448 13.74 -22.89 -2.59
C LEU A 448 14.69 -22.16 -1.64
N MET A 449 14.31 -20.91 -1.34
CA MET A 449 14.95 -20.12 -0.31
C MET A 449 14.16 -20.23 1.01
N CYS A 450 12.92 -19.74 1.04
CA CYS A 450 12.11 -19.69 2.27
C CYS A 450 10.66 -20.09 1.96
N VAL A 451 10.03 -20.75 2.92
CA VAL A 451 8.63 -21.19 2.83
C VAL A 451 7.81 -20.65 3.99
N THR A 452 6.48 -20.66 3.82
CA THR A 452 5.54 -20.45 4.92
C THR A 452 5.17 -21.81 5.52
N ALA A 453 5.65 -22.10 6.73
CA ALA A 453 5.50 -23.38 7.40
C ALA A 453 4.20 -23.51 8.20
N ALA A 454 3.64 -24.73 8.23
CA ALA A 454 2.44 -25.08 8.97
C ALA A 454 2.60 -24.90 10.49
N GLU A 455 3.77 -25.26 11.02
CA GLU A 455 4.09 -25.14 12.45
C GLU A 455 4.99 -23.92 12.71
N PRO A 456 4.50 -22.88 13.40
CA PRO A 456 5.27 -21.68 13.68
C PRO A 456 6.27 -21.92 14.82
N VAL A 457 7.35 -21.12 14.85
CA VAL A 457 8.42 -21.21 15.84
C VAL A 457 8.78 -19.84 16.41
N GLU A 458 9.31 -19.76 17.63
CA GLU A 458 9.87 -18.50 18.13
C GLU A 458 10.93 -17.99 17.15
N TRP A 459 10.82 -16.74 16.72
CA TRP A 459 11.62 -16.24 15.59
C TRP A 459 13.14 -16.22 15.84
N THR A 460 13.56 -16.18 17.12
CA THR A 460 14.96 -16.24 17.54
C THR A 460 15.51 -17.66 17.65
N LYS A 461 14.63 -18.68 17.74
CA LYS A 461 15.01 -20.09 17.93
C LYS A 461 15.48 -20.71 16.61
N PRO A 462 16.67 -21.33 16.55
CA PRO A 462 17.22 -21.97 15.34
C PRO A 462 16.59 -23.35 15.07
N ASP A 463 15.29 -23.34 14.81
CA ASP A 463 14.44 -24.53 14.67
C ASP A 463 13.62 -24.44 13.37
N ASP A 464 14.36 -24.64 12.28
CA ASP A 464 13.93 -24.68 10.89
C ASP A 464 13.68 -26.14 10.43
N ILE A 465 13.25 -26.33 9.18
CA ILE A 465 12.80 -27.64 8.70
C ILE A 465 14.02 -28.45 8.25
N GLU A 466 14.29 -29.58 8.89
CA GLU A 466 15.26 -30.56 8.37
C GLU A 466 14.62 -31.29 7.20
N TYR A 467 15.27 -31.26 6.04
CA TYR A 467 14.74 -31.89 4.84
C TYR A 467 14.89 -33.41 4.91
N ASP A 468 13.82 -34.15 4.64
CA ASP A 468 13.84 -35.59 4.50
C ASP A 468 13.02 -35.99 3.26
N LYS A 469 13.65 -36.74 2.34
CA LYS A 469 13.04 -37.26 1.11
C LYS A 469 11.89 -38.24 1.38
N LYS A 470 11.80 -38.81 2.58
CA LYS A 470 10.75 -39.76 2.97
C LYS A 470 9.52 -39.07 3.58
N VAL A 471 9.64 -37.80 3.93
CA VAL A 471 8.56 -37.02 4.54
C VAL A 471 7.73 -36.36 3.46
N ASP A 472 6.41 -36.37 3.65
CA ASP A 472 5.48 -35.59 2.84
C ASP A 472 5.65 -34.09 3.15
N VAL A 473 6.58 -33.46 2.43
CA VAL A 473 6.96 -32.05 2.62
C VAL A 473 5.82 -31.08 2.33
N LEU A 474 4.78 -31.48 1.59
CA LEU A 474 3.59 -30.64 1.36
C LEU A 474 2.81 -30.39 2.66
N LYS A 475 2.82 -31.35 3.61
CA LYS A 475 2.18 -31.20 4.92
C LYS A 475 2.91 -30.25 5.87
N LEU A 476 4.16 -29.91 5.54
CA LEU A 476 4.97 -28.98 6.33
C LEU A 476 4.69 -27.52 5.97
N LEU A 477 3.96 -27.27 4.88
CA LEU A 477 3.61 -25.93 4.42
C LEU A 477 2.26 -25.48 4.98
N PHE A 478 2.16 -24.19 5.28
CA PHE A 478 0.91 -23.55 5.65
C PHE A 478 0.14 -23.18 4.39
N TRP A 479 -1.09 -23.66 4.26
CA TRP A 479 -1.93 -23.47 3.08
C TRP A 479 -3.09 -22.54 3.38
N GLU A 480 -3.24 -21.49 2.57
CA GLU A 480 -4.37 -20.56 2.60
C GLU A 480 -5.10 -20.59 1.27
N ASP A 481 -6.40 -20.87 1.32
CA ASP A 481 -7.26 -20.94 0.13
C ASP A 481 -6.67 -21.84 -0.98
N GLY A 482 -6.02 -22.94 -0.58
CA GLY A 482 -5.42 -23.91 -1.49
C GLY A 482 -4.11 -23.47 -2.14
N SER A 483 -3.47 -22.40 -1.65
CA SER A 483 -2.16 -21.95 -2.14
C SER A 483 -1.26 -21.45 -1.01
N THR A 484 0.05 -21.35 -1.28
CA THR A 484 1.00 -20.73 -0.35
C THR A 484 2.14 -20.05 -1.11
N PRO A 485 2.61 -18.87 -0.68
CA PRO A 485 3.77 -18.25 -1.29
C PRO A 485 5.07 -18.90 -0.79
N ILE A 486 6.02 -19.04 -1.71
CA ILE A 486 7.39 -19.52 -1.48
C ILE A 486 8.38 -18.56 -2.14
N SER A 487 9.54 -18.35 -1.55
CA SER A 487 10.64 -17.63 -2.21
C SER A 487 11.68 -18.60 -2.76
N LEU A 488 12.29 -18.21 -3.88
CA LEU A 488 13.36 -18.93 -4.54
C LEU A 488 14.69 -18.22 -4.32
N CYS A 489 15.80 -18.92 -4.56
CA CYS A 489 17.17 -18.43 -4.34
C CYS A 489 17.58 -17.28 -5.29
N ASP A 490 16.77 -16.96 -6.30
CA ASP A 490 16.94 -15.77 -7.16
C ASP A 490 16.23 -14.52 -6.62
N GLY A 491 15.54 -14.64 -5.48
CA GLY A 491 14.77 -13.55 -4.87
C GLY A 491 13.32 -13.44 -5.37
N SER A 492 12.93 -14.22 -6.37
CA SER A 492 11.55 -14.26 -6.83
C SER A 492 10.66 -14.97 -5.81
N VAL A 493 9.38 -14.56 -5.77
CA VAL A 493 8.36 -15.19 -4.95
C VAL A 493 7.29 -15.74 -5.86
N ARG A 494 7.01 -17.04 -5.73
CA ARG A 494 5.97 -17.74 -6.48
C ARG A 494 4.91 -18.25 -5.51
N SER A 495 3.70 -18.43 -5.99
CA SER A 495 2.69 -19.16 -5.24
C SER A 495 2.60 -20.58 -5.78
N VAL A 496 2.53 -21.55 -4.89
CA VAL A 496 2.28 -22.95 -5.24
C VAL A 496 0.89 -23.35 -4.77
N SER A 497 0.25 -24.26 -5.50
CA SER A 497 -1.07 -24.77 -5.16
C SER A 497 -1.00 -26.08 -4.36
N THR A 498 -2.07 -26.44 -3.65
CA THR A 498 -2.20 -27.75 -2.98
C THR A 498 -2.20 -28.94 -3.96
N LYS A 499 -2.26 -28.67 -5.27
CA LYS A 499 -2.17 -29.67 -6.34
C LYS A 499 -0.72 -29.91 -6.80
N LEU A 500 0.24 -29.14 -6.27
CA LEU A 500 1.65 -29.35 -6.57
C LEU A 500 2.03 -30.80 -6.27
N LYS A 501 2.69 -31.46 -7.23
CA LYS A 501 3.18 -32.83 -7.03
C LYS A 501 4.27 -32.82 -5.95
N LEU A 502 4.21 -33.81 -5.06
CA LEU A 502 5.18 -33.98 -3.98
C LEU A 502 6.62 -34.02 -4.51
N ASP A 503 6.86 -34.77 -5.59
CA ASP A 503 8.18 -34.86 -6.24
C ASP A 503 8.69 -33.49 -6.70
N THR A 504 7.82 -32.65 -7.28
CA THR A 504 8.20 -31.29 -7.71
C THR A 504 8.69 -30.46 -6.52
N LEU A 505 8.05 -30.57 -5.35
CA LEU A 505 8.50 -29.87 -4.16
C LEU A 505 9.84 -30.41 -3.64
N HIS A 506 10.09 -31.72 -3.71
CA HIS A 506 11.39 -32.29 -3.36
C HIS A 506 12.52 -31.78 -4.27
N LEU A 507 12.26 -31.62 -5.57
CA LEU A 507 13.22 -31.06 -6.52
C LEU A 507 13.50 -29.58 -6.19
N LEU A 508 12.46 -28.79 -5.92
CA LEU A 508 12.61 -27.39 -5.53
C LEU A 508 13.43 -27.20 -4.24
N ILE A 509 13.38 -28.14 -3.28
CA ILE A 509 14.14 -28.00 -2.03
C ILE A 509 15.65 -28.19 -2.25
N GLN A 510 16.03 -29.06 -3.18
CA GLN A 510 17.42 -29.43 -3.39
C GLN A 510 18.16 -28.39 -4.25
N LYS A 511 19.46 -28.21 -3.98
CA LYS A 511 20.29 -27.21 -4.70
C LYS A 511 21.13 -27.78 -5.85
N ALA A 512 21.35 -29.10 -5.85
CA ALA A 512 22.33 -29.75 -6.73
C ALA A 512 22.02 -31.23 -7.00
N ASP A 513 20.76 -31.58 -7.31
CA ASP A 513 20.36 -32.93 -7.68
C ASP A 513 20.38 -33.21 -9.20
N GLY A 514 20.51 -32.16 -10.02
CA GLY A 514 20.65 -32.24 -11.48
C GLY A 514 19.36 -32.65 -12.21
N GLN A 515 18.21 -32.65 -11.55
CA GLN A 515 16.94 -33.06 -12.16
C GLN A 515 16.13 -31.89 -12.69
N VAL A 516 15.36 -32.16 -13.74
CA VAL A 516 14.48 -31.15 -14.37
C VAL A 516 13.20 -31.00 -13.57
N ILE A 517 12.88 -29.76 -13.19
CA ILE A 517 11.63 -29.44 -12.50
C ILE A 517 10.47 -29.42 -13.50
N GLY A 518 9.38 -30.11 -13.17
CA GLY A 518 8.12 -30.01 -13.91
C GLY A 518 7.45 -28.63 -13.78
N PRO A 519 6.33 -28.39 -14.48
CA PRO A 519 5.60 -27.13 -14.33
C PRO A 519 5.15 -26.90 -12.89
N ILE A 520 5.32 -25.67 -12.41
CA ILE A 520 4.85 -25.19 -11.11
C ILE A 520 3.47 -24.57 -11.35
N GLU A 521 2.40 -25.35 -11.16
CA GLU A 521 0.99 -24.91 -11.29
C GLU A 521 0.31 -24.63 -9.94
#